data_AF-A0A2S8BBH9-F1
#
_entry.id   AF-A0A2S8BBH9-F1
#
_cell.length_a   1.000
_cell.length_b   1.000
_cell.length_c   1.000
_cell.angle_alpha   90.00
_cell.angle_beta   90.00
_cell.angle_gamma   90.00
#
_symmetry.space_group_name_H-M   'P 1'
#
loop_
_entity.id
_entity.type
_entity.pdbx_description
1 polymer ?
#
loop_
_entity_poly.entity_id
_entity_poly.type
_entity_poly.pdbx_seq_one_letter_code
_entity_poly.pdbx_strand_id
1 'polypeptide(L)' 'MCRDCGFFLPLAGSLGTMFGVCGNEMSADGHVVDCGYGCGAHSDTPAPAGGGSPRYDPYDDGVLDVTAPDPDAD' A
#
# COMPACT_ATOMS: atom_id res chain seq x y z
N MET A 1 -5.20 1.89 -10.71
CA MET A 1 -4.88 2.08 -12.14
C MET A 1 -3.37 1.97 -12.28
N CYS A 2 -2.81 1.74 -13.48
CA CYS A 2 -1.38 1.44 -13.61
C CYS A 2 -0.49 2.63 -13.23
N ARG A 3 -0.83 3.84 -13.70
CA ARG A 3 -0.06 5.07 -13.44
C ARG A 3 0.26 5.32 -11.95
N ASP A 4 -0.67 4.90 -11.10
CA ASP A 4 -0.71 5.07 -9.66
C ASP A 4 -0.18 3.84 -8.90
N CYS A 5 0.22 2.77 -9.60
CA CYS A 5 0.83 1.60 -9.00
C CYS A 5 2.37 1.68 -9.01
N GLY A 6 3.02 0.91 -8.13
CA GLY A 6 4.48 0.85 -8.03
C GLY A 6 5.20 0.14 -9.18
N PHE A 7 4.46 -0.40 -10.16
CA PHE A 7 5.00 -1.20 -11.27
C PHE A 7 4.99 -0.47 -12.63
N PHE A 8 4.54 0.79 -12.68
CA PHE A 8 4.46 1.53 -13.95
C PHE A 8 5.74 2.34 -14.20
N LEU A 9 6.45 2.01 -15.28
CA LEU A 9 7.62 2.74 -15.75
C LEU A 9 7.24 3.61 -16.97
N PRO A 10 7.12 4.95 -16.86
CA PRO A 10 6.71 5.80 -17.98
C PRO A 10 7.71 5.74 -19.14
N LEU A 11 7.20 5.77 -20.38
CA LEU A 11 8.06 5.94 -21.55
C LEU A 11 8.71 7.33 -21.58
N ALA A 12 9.83 7.46 -22.28
CA ALA A 12 10.51 8.75 -22.41
C ALA A 12 9.69 9.76 -23.24
N GLY A 13 9.84 11.04 -22.93
CA GLY A 13 9.26 12.14 -23.68
C GLY A 13 7.74 12.24 -23.57
N SER A 14 7.09 12.74 -24.62
CA SER A 14 5.65 13.04 -24.61
C SER A 14 4.76 11.81 -24.44
N LEU A 15 5.21 10.64 -24.92
CA LEU A 15 4.49 9.37 -24.77
C LEU A 15 4.31 8.98 -23.30
N GLY A 16 5.25 9.33 -22.42
CA GLY A 16 5.20 9.03 -20.98
C GLY A 16 3.99 9.64 -20.25
N THR A 17 3.32 10.60 -20.87
CA THR A 17 2.08 11.18 -20.34
C THR A 17 0.94 10.16 -20.30
N MET A 18 0.92 9.23 -21.27
CA MET A 18 -0.19 8.27 -21.47
C MET A 18 0.26 6.81 -21.50
N PHE A 19 1.54 6.53 -21.73
CA PHE A 19 2.05 5.16 -21.91
C PHE A 19 3.28 4.89 -21.06
N GLY A 20 3.39 3.65 -20.60
CA GLY A 20 4.52 3.14 -19.83
C GLY A 20 4.63 1.62 -19.97
N VAL A 21 5.69 1.05 -19.39
CA VAL A 21 5.88 -0.39 -19.28
C VAL A 21 5.30 -0.87 -17.95
N CYS A 22 4.49 -1.93 -17.98
CA CYS A 22 4.05 -2.61 -16.77
C CYS A 22 5.14 -3.59 -16.31
N GLY A 23 5.60 -3.48 -15.07
CA GLY A 23 6.56 -4.39 -14.44
C GLY A 23 5.93 -5.38 -13.44
N ASN A 24 4.61 -5.56 -13.50
CA ASN A 24 3.93 -6.55 -12.64
C ASN A 24 4.06 -7.94 -13.28
N GLU A 25 4.87 -8.81 -12.66
CA GLU A 25 5.12 -10.18 -13.09
C GLU A 25 3.85 -11.04 -13.25
N MET A 26 2.77 -10.67 -12.54
CA MET A 26 1.49 -11.37 -12.59
C MET A 26 0.55 -10.84 -13.69
N SER A 27 1.01 -9.90 -14.52
CA SER A 27 0.20 -9.21 -15.52
C SER A 27 1.01 -8.97 -16.81
N ALA A 28 0.91 -7.80 -17.43
CA ALA A 28 1.58 -7.44 -18.68
C ALA A 28 3.07 -7.09 -18.51
N ASP A 29 3.84 -7.94 -17.80
CA ASP A 29 5.25 -7.70 -17.49
C ASP A 29 6.09 -7.42 -18.75
N GLY A 30 6.85 -6.33 -18.73
CA GLY A 30 7.67 -5.87 -19.84
C GLY A 30 6.90 -5.31 -21.05
N HIS A 31 5.57 -5.25 -21.00
CA HIS A 31 4.76 -4.75 -22.12
C HIS A 31 4.36 -3.29 -21.92
N VAL A 32 4.26 -2.56 -23.05
CA VAL A 32 3.73 -1.20 -23.06
C VAL A 32 2.23 -1.23 -22.84
N VAL A 33 1.76 -0.44 -21.89
CA VAL A 33 0.35 -0.30 -21.51
C VAL A 33 -0.04 1.18 -21.46
N ASP A 34 -1.34 1.45 -21.60
CA ASP A 34 -1.90 2.77 -21.29
C ASP A 34 -1.84 3.03 -19.76
N CYS A 35 -1.76 4.30 -19.38
CA CYS A 35 -1.75 4.75 -17.98
C CYS A 35 -2.96 4.26 -17.17
N GLY A 36 -4.10 4.05 -17.84
CA GLY A 36 -5.35 3.50 -17.33
C GLY A 36 -5.36 1.99 -17.11
N TYR A 37 -4.36 1.25 -17.59
CA TYR A 37 -4.36 -0.21 -17.57
C TYR A 37 -4.55 -0.79 -16.17
N GLY A 38 -5.45 -1.75 -16.04
CA GLY A 38 -5.72 -2.45 -14.78
C GLY A 38 -4.81 -3.65 -14.61
N CYS A 39 -3.60 -3.46 -14.08
CA CYS A 39 -2.65 -4.57 -13.87
C CYS A 39 -2.96 -5.46 -12.66
N GLY A 40 -4.00 -5.18 -11.88
CA GLY A 40 -4.39 -6.00 -10.73
C GLY A 40 -3.49 -5.89 -9.49
N ALA A 41 -2.41 -5.09 -9.52
CA ALA A 41 -1.48 -4.93 -8.40
C ALA A 41 -2.11 -4.42 -7.08
N HIS A 42 -3.34 -3.90 -7.13
CA HIS A 42 -4.10 -3.43 -5.97
C HIS A 42 -5.25 -4.36 -5.56
N SER A 43 -5.46 -5.47 -6.28
CA SER A 43 -6.67 -6.29 -6.15
C SER A 43 -6.40 -7.79 -6.17
N ASP A 44 -5.37 -8.25 -6.89
CA ASP A 44 -5.16 -9.68 -7.19
C ASP A 44 -3.87 -10.25 -6.59
N THR A 45 -3.09 -9.46 -5.85
CA THR A 45 -1.92 -9.97 -5.11
C THR A 45 -2.40 -10.71 -3.86
N PRO A 46 -2.22 -12.04 -3.75
CA PRO A 46 -2.56 -12.77 -2.54
C PRO A 46 -1.76 -12.21 -1.37
N ALA A 47 -2.42 -11.95 -0.24
CA ALA A 47 -1.72 -11.56 0.97
C ALA A 47 -0.69 -12.67 1.34
N PRO A 48 0.51 -12.31 1.84
CA PRO A 48 1.44 -13.30 2.33
C PRO A 48 0.77 -14.21 3.36
N ALA A 49 1.04 -15.52 3.27
CA ALA A 49 0.56 -16.47 4.26
C ALA A 49 1.07 -16.07 5.66
N GLY A 50 0.16 -15.94 6.63
CA GLY A 50 0.47 -15.49 8.00
C GLY A 50 0.17 -14.03 8.31
N GLY A 51 -0.42 -13.27 7.38
CA GLY A 51 -0.72 -11.84 7.56
C GLY A 51 -1.89 -11.46 8.48
N GLY A 52 -2.47 -12.36 9.28
CA GLY A 52 -3.73 -12.02 9.95
C GLY A 52 -4.21 -12.92 11.07
N SER A 53 -3.41 -13.07 12.11
CA SER A 53 -3.94 -12.88 13.48
C SER A 53 -2.85 -12.12 14.23
N PRO A 54 -3.18 -11.03 14.93
CA PRO A 54 -2.19 -10.37 15.77
C PRO A 54 -1.60 -11.41 16.70
N ARG A 55 -0.27 -11.57 16.69
CA ARG A 55 0.41 -12.47 17.64
C ARG A 55 0.14 -12.03 19.09
N TYR A 56 -0.22 -10.77 19.26
CA TYR A 56 -0.51 -10.06 20.50
C TYR A 56 -1.64 -9.07 20.27
N ASP A 57 -2.36 -8.72 21.33
CA ASP A 57 -3.36 -7.65 21.25
C ASP A 57 -2.73 -6.33 20.80
N PRO A 58 -3.42 -5.55 19.94
CA PRO A 58 -2.98 -4.19 19.61
C PRO A 58 -2.80 -3.37 20.89
N TYR A 59 -1.70 -2.63 20.97
CA TYR A 59 -1.50 -1.70 22.07
C TYR A 59 -2.51 -0.55 21.94
N ASP A 60 -3.38 -0.38 22.93
CA ASP A 60 -4.33 0.72 23.01
C ASP A 60 -3.68 1.92 23.70
N ASP A 61 -3.16 2.86 22.90
CA ASP A 61 -2.54 4.10 23.37
C ASP A 61 -3.56 5.14 23.87
N GLY A 62 -4.86 4.83 23.76
CA GLY A 62 -5.96 5.65 24.28
C GLY A 62 -6.34 5.35 25.73
N VAL A 63 -5.79 4.29 26.35
CA VAL A 63 -6.05 3.97 27.76
C VAL A 63 -5.27 4.93 28.65
N LEU A 64 -5.99 5.85 29.29
CA LEU A 64 -5.44 6.73 30.32
C LEU A 64 -5.23 5.93 31.62
N ASP A 65 -4.00 5.96 32.15
CA ASP A 65 -3.73 5.48 33.51
C ASP A 65 -4.20 6.54 34.52
N VAL A 66 -5.38 6.30 35.10
CA VAL A 66 -6.00 7.22 36.06
C VAL A 66 -5.39 6.97 37.43
N THR A 67 -4.46 7.83 37.83
CA THR A 67 -3.96 7.89 39.22
C THR A 67 -4.93 8.70 40.09
N ALA A 68 -5.07 8.30 41.36
CA ALA A 68 -5.79 9.10 42.33
C ALA A 68 -5.12 10.48 42.47
N PRO A 69 -5.89 11.57 42.66
CA PRO A 69 -5.31 12.88 42.92
C PRO A 69 -4.40 12.81 44.16
N ASP A 70 -3.24 13.45 44.07
CA ASP A 70 -2.31 13.57 45.19
C ASP A 70 -3.00 14.39 46.31
N PRO A 71 -3.21 13.81 47.51
CA PRO A 71 -3.87 14.51 48.60
C PRO A 71 -3.07 15.73 49.11
N ASP A 72 -1.80 15.83 48.75
CA ASP A 72 -0.86 16.85 49.27
C ASP A 72 -0.46 17.89 48.19
N ALA A 73 -1.14 17.93 47.04
CA ALA A 73 -0.90 18.93 45.99
C ALA A 73 -1.67 20.24 46.27
N ASP A 74 -1.00 21.22 46.90
CA ASP A 74 -1.42 22.63 47.05
C ASP A 74 -1.19 23.47 45.78
#